data_AF-A0AAD5Q1E2-F1
#
_entry.id   AF-A0AAD5Q1E2-F1
#
_cell.length_a   1.000
_cell.length_b   1.000
_cell.length_c   1.000
_cell.angle_alpha   90.00
_cell.angle_beta   90.00
_cell.angle_gamma   90.00
#
_symmetry.space_group_name_H-M   'P 1'
#
loop_
_entity.id
_entity.type
_entity.pdbx_description
1 polymer ?
#
loop_
_entity_poly.entity_id
_entity_poly.type
_entity_poly.pdbx_seq_one_letter_code
_entity_poly.pdbx_strand_id
1 'polypeptide(L)'
;MEITSFSATQSVMCNKLSKVGPTGSVRALSQVVLRTASARLSTFQRWERSSSSPSPQALSMAGFIYRGVADQTQCVSCLIVLSRWTPEHDPDFEHRRHSPTCEFVLGRQSESANRMQSSSIRSLTPVNKDVSQLHVHSFSSLRTPPYL
;
A
#
# COMPACT_ATOMS: atom_id res chain seq x y z
N MET A 1 -42.22 13.18 -2.57
CA MET A 1 -41.44 12.72 -3.72
C MET A 1 -40.71 11.46 -3.26
N GLU A 2 -41.40 10.34 -3.35
CA GLU A 2 -40.87 9.02 -3.00
C GLU A 2 -40.71 8.26 -4.31
N ILE A 3 -39.48 7.91 -4.64
CA ILE A 3 -39.15 6.61 -5.24
C ILE A 3 -37.73 6.26 -4.81
N THR A 4 -37.68 5.39 -3.81
CA THR A 4 -36.55 4.56 -3.46
C THR A 4 -36.28 3.54 -4.56
N SER A 5 -35.01 3.21 -4.82
CA SER A 5 -34.49 1.87 -5.21
C SER A 5 -33.07 2.04 -5.78
N PHE A 6 -32.01 1.68 -5.05
CA PHE A 6 -31.41 0.34 -5.00
C PHE A 6 -31.27 -0.35 -6.37
N SER A 7 -30.03 -0.37 -6.89
CA SER A 7 -29.53 -1.43 -7.76
C SER A 7 -28.11 -1.76 -7.27
N ALA A 8 -27.98 -2.58 -6.23
CA ALA A 8 -27.90 -4.04 -6.31
C ALA A 8 -26.75 -4.53 -7.22
N THR A 9 -25.65 -4.85 -6.55
CA THR A 9 -24.68 -5.92 -6.84
C THR A 9 -24.05 -5.96 -8.23
N GLN A 10 -22.89 -5.33 -8.36
CA GLN A 10 -21.91 -5.80 -9.34
C GLN A 10 -21.37 -7.15 -8.84
N SER A 11 -21.88 -8.20 -9.47
CA SER A 11 -21.52 -9.59 -9.22
C SER A 11 -20.02 -9.78 -9.41
N VAL A 12 -19.28 -9.86 -8.31
CA VAL A 12 -17.90 -10.35 -8.31
C VAL A 12 -18.01 -11.86 -8.55
N MET A 13 -17.78 -12.30 -9.78
CA MET A 13 -17.56 -13.72 -10.03
C MET A 13 -16.20 -14.10 -9.44
N CYS A 14 -16.20 -14.44 -8.15
CA CYS A 14 -15.09 -15.13 -7.49
C CYS A 14 -15.08 -16.58 -7.95
N ASN A 15 -14.62 -16.87 -9.17
CA ASN A 15 -14.28 -18.24 -9.49
C ASN A 15 -12.99 -18.61 -8.75
N LYS A 16 -13.18 -19.25 -7.59
CA LYS A 16 -12.16 -20.00 -6.88
C LYS A 16 -11.81 -21.22 -7.74
N LEU A 17 -11.05 -21.01 -8.81
CA LEU A 17 -10.58 -22.09 -9.67
C LEU A 17 -9.45 -22.84 -8.96
N SER A 18 -9.86 -23.99 -8.43
CA SER A 18 -9.15 -25.28 -8.44
C SER A 18 -7.88 -25.32 -9.29
N LYS A 19 -6.84 -25.96 -8.72
CA LYS A 19 -5.58 -26.36 -9.37
C LYS A 19 -5.78 -26.74 -10.85
N VAL A 20 -5.44 -25.83 -11.76
CA VAL A 20 -5.33 -26.13 -13.20
C VAL A 20 -3.85 -26.29 -13.54
N GLY A 21 -3.52 -27.38 -14.23
CA GLY A 21 -2.18 -27.76 -14.68
C GLY A 21 -1.59 -26.83 -15.75
N PRO A 22 -0.34 -27.09 -16.20
CA PRO A 22 0.46 -26.10 -16.88
C PRO A 22 0.24 -26.15 -18.40
N THR A 23 -0.44 -25.16 -18.96
CA THR A 23 -0.41 -24.90 -20.40
C THR A 23 -0.12 -23.44 -20.67
N GLY A 24 1.10 -23.18 -21.15
CA GLY A 24 1.40 -22.12 -22.11
C GLY A 24 1.47 -20.67 -21.60
N SER A 25 2.70 -20.25 -21.30
CA SER A 25 3.20 -18.88 -21.54
C SER A 25 2.63 -17.72 -20.71
N VAL A 26 2.77 -17.81 -19.40
CA VAL A 26 3.64 -16.82 -18.72
C VAL A 26 4.66 -17.65 -17.96
N ARG A 27 5.96 -17.39 -18.16
CA ARG A 27 7.00 -17.95 -17.29
C ARG A 27 6.51 -17.73 -15.87
N ALA A 28 6.25 -18.81 -15.14
CA ALA A 28 5.86 -18.77 -13.75
C ALA A 28 7.05 -18.17 -12.99
N LEU A 29 7.16 -16.84 -13.01
CA LEU A 29 7.99 -16.11 -12.10
C LEU A 29 7.45 -16.53 -10.75
N SER A 30 8.24 -17.33 -10.04
CA SER A 30 7.85 -17.79 -8.71
C SER A 30 7.44 -16.55 -7.92
N GLN A 31 6.42 -16.67 -7.08
CA GLN A 31 5.95 -15.55 -6.25
C GLN A 31 7.12 -14.87 -5.49
N VAL A 32 8.23 -15.59 -5.29
CA VAL A 32 9.52 -15.12 -4.77
C VAL A 32 10.21 -14.08 -5.66
N VAL A 33 10.20 -14.22 -6.99
CA VAL A 33 10.84 -13.28 -7.93
C VAL A 33 10.05 -11.97 -8.04
N LEU A 34 8.72 -12.04 -7.92
CA LEU A 34 7.82 -10.89 -8.00
C LEU A 34 7.58 -10.20 -6.65
N ARG A 35 8.42 -10.51 -5.66
CA ARG A 35 8.42 -9.80 -4.38
C ARG A 35 8.72 -8.33 -4.58
N THR A 36 9.49 -7.94 -5.61
CA THR A 36 9.85 -6.54 -5.80
C THR A 36 8.91 -5.70 -6.68
N ALA A 37 8.68 -4.43 -6.36
CA ALA A 37 7.85 -3.52 -7.15
C ALA A 37 8.47 -3.31 -8.54
N SER A 38 9.79 -3.24 -8.60
CA SER A 38 10.54 -3.21 -9.86
C SER A 38 10.35 -4.50 -10.67
N ALA A 39 10.41 -5.67 -10.03
CA ALA A 39 10.14 -6.94 -10.72
C ALA A 39 8.70 -7.01 -11.23
N ARG A 40 7.72 -6.54 -10.44
CA ARG A 40 6.32 -6.45 -10.90
C ARG A 40 6.16 -5.47 -12.05
N LEU A 41 6.83 -4.32 -12.01
CA LEU A 41 6.80 -3.33 -13.08
C LEU A 41 7.31 -3.89 -14.41
N SER A 42 8.32 -4.77 -14.36
CA SER A 42 8.84 -5.44 -15.57
C SER A 42 7.78 -6.26 -16.32
N THR A 43 6.68 -6.64 -15.67
CA THR A 43 5.58 -7.37 -16.32
C THR A 43 4.73 -6.48 -17.24
N PHE A 44 4.77 -5.16 -17.06
CA PHE A 44 3.96 -4.19 -17.80
C PHE A 44 4.60 -3.75 -19.14
N GLN A 45 5.58 -4.47 -19.68
CA GLN A 45 6.26 -4.11 -20.94
C GLN A 45 5.30 -3.97 -22.13
N ARG A 46 4.28 -4.83 -22.21
CA ARG A 46 3.23 -4.79 -23.25
C ARG A 46 1.92 -4.24 -22.71
N TRP A 47 1.96 -3.51 -21.59
CA TRP A 47 0.81 -2.77 -21.13
C TRP A 47 0.55 -1.69 -22.18
N GLU A 48 -0.50 -1.90 -22.97
CA GLU A 48 -0.95 -0.87 -23.89
C GLU A 48 -1.20 0.36 -23.04
N ARG A 49 -0.39 1.40 -23.26
CA ARG A 49 -0.40 2.66 -22.52
C ARG A 49 -1.67 3.44 -22.93
N SER A 50 -2.81 2.80 -22.76
CA SER A 50 -4.13 3.33 -23.02
C SER A 50 -4.37 4.38 -21.95
N SER A 51 -4.91 5.52 -22.36
CA SER A 51 -5.36 6.60 -21.48
C SER A 51 -6.52 6.19 -20.57
N SER A 52 -6.79 4.89 -20.44
CA SER A 52 -7.95 4.30 -19.79
C SER A 52 -7.56 3.56 -18.52
N SER A 53 -6.30 3.58 -18.06
CA SER A 53 -5.91 2.85 -16.85
C SER A 53 -4.87 3.59 -16.00
N PRO A 54 -4.73 3.24 -14.70
CA PRO A 54 -3.70 3.79 -13.84
C PRO A 54 -2.30 3.46 -14.35
N SER A 55 -1.31 4.21 -13.85
CA SER A 55 0.07 3.98 -14.26
C SER A 55 0.55 2.58 -13.85
N PRO A 56 1.34 1.90 -14.70
CA PRO A 56 2.01 0.64 -14.34
C PRO A 56 2.79 0.72 -13.03
N GLN A 57 3.38 1.88 -12.73
CA GLN A 57 4.09 2.12 -11.48
C GLN A 57 3.15 2.03 -10.27
N ALA A 58 1.99 2.70 -10.31
CA ALA A 58 0.99 2.63 -9.25
C ALA A 58 0.47 1.20 -9.04
N LEU A 59 0.14 0.50 -10.13
CA LEU A 59 -0.30 -0.90 -10.10
C LEU A 59 0.77 -1.81 -9.47
N SER A 60 2.03 -1.63 -9.86
CA SER A 60 3.15 -2.40 -9.32
C SER A 60 3.40 -2.11 -7.84
N MET A 61 3.31 -0.85 -7.41
CA MET A 61 3.41 -0.47 -6.00
C MET A 61 2.27 -1.05 -5.16
N ALA A 62 1.07 -1.17 -5.71
CA ALA A 62 -0.09 -1.79 -5.06
C ALA A 62 -0.06 -3.33 -5.04
N GLY A 63 1.02 -3.96 -5.53
CA GLY A 63 1.23 -5.41 -5.45
C GLY A 63 0.76 -6.18 -6.69
N PHE A 64 0.41 -5.49 -7.78
CA PHE A 64 -0.10 -6.12 -8.99
C PHE A 64 0.97 -6.38 -10.05
N ILE A 65 0.77 -7.42 -10.83
CA ILE A 65 1.45 -7.69 -12.11
C ILE A 65 0.47 -7.60 -13.28
N TYR A 66 0.98 -7.36 -14.48
CA TYR A 66 0.20 -7.52 -15.70
C TYR A 66 0.15 -8.99 -16.14
N ARG A 67 -1.05 -9.47 -16.50
CA ARG A 67 -1.25 -10.86 -16.98
C ARG A 67 -0.96 -11.04 -18.47
N GLY A 68 -0.73 -9.96 -19.23
CA GLY A 68 -0.51 -10.03 -20.67
C GLY A 68 -1.79 -10.03 -21.52
N VAL A 69 -2.96 -9.85 -20.92
CA VAL A 69 -4.26 -9.83 -21.62
C VAL A 69 -5.06 -8.61 -21.19
N ALA A 70 -5.47 -7.79 -22.17
CA ALA A 70 -6.26 -6.57 -21.98
C ALA A 70 -5.68 -5.69 -20.85
N ASP A 71 -6.52 -5.30 -19.88
CA ASP A 71 -6.12 -4.53 -18.71
C ASP A 71 -6.08 -5.39 -17.43
N GLN A 72 -5.96 -6.71 -17.56
CA GLN A 72 -6.04 -7.58 -16.40
C GLN A 72 -4.76 -7.54 -15.58
N THR A 73 -4.91 -7.22 -14.30
CA THR A 73 -3.82 -7.22 -13.33
C THR A 73 -4.09 -8.21 -12.22
N GLN A 74 -3.03 -8.81 -11.66
CA GLN A 74 -3.16 -9.82 -10.61
C GLN A 74 -2.27 -9.49 -9.41
N CYS A 75 -2.82 -9.56 -8.21
CA CYS A 75 -2.00 -9.43 -7.01
C CYS A 75 -1.10 -10.65 -6.83
N VAL A 76 0.17 -10.46 -6.52
CA VAL A 76 1.13 -11.56 -6.29
C VAL A 76 0.87 -12.32 -4.98
N SER A 77 0.23 -11.67 -4.01
CA SER A 77 -0.04 -12.19 -2.66
C SER A 77 -1.37 -12.93 -2.59
N CYS A 78 -2.49 -12.24 -2.80
CA CYS A 78 -3.83 -12.83 -2.69
C CYS A 78 -4.37 -13.39 -4.01
N LEU A 79 -3.64 -13.24 -5.11
CA LEU A 79 -4.00 -13.74 -6.45
C LEU A 79 -5.28 -13.16 -7.05
N ILE A 80 -5.90 -12.15 -6.42
CA ILE A 80 -7.07 -11.47 -6.98
C ILE A 80 -6.72 -10.85 -8.34
N VAL A 81 -7.64 -10.98 -9.29
CA VAL A 81 -7.53 -10.39 -10.62
C VAL A 81 -8.51 -9.22 -10.71
N LEU A 82 -8.00 -8.06 -11.09
CA LEU A 82 -8.79 -6.85 -11.35
C LEU A 82 -8.65 -6.46 -12.82
N SER A 83 -9.70 -5.85 -13.36
CA SER A 83 -9.82 -5.44 -14.76
C SER A 83 -10.86 -4.33 -14.88
N ARG A 84 -11.03 -3.77 -16.08
CA ARG A 84 -11.84 -2.57 -16.33
C ARG A 84 -11.37 -1.38 -15.49
N TRP A 85 -10.05 -1.21 -15.47
CA TRP A 85 -9.42 -0.07 -14.86
C TRP A 85 -9.89 1.23 -15.53
N THR A 86 -9.91 2.30 -14.76
CA THR A 86 -10.06 3.67 -15.26
C THR A 86 -8.90 4.51 -14.71
N PRO A 87 -8.54 5.64 -15.35
CA PRO A 87 -7.43 6.49 -14.87
C PRO A 87 -7.63 7.02 -13.46
N GLU A 88 -8.89 7.14 -13.03
CA GLU A 88 -9.29 7.68 -11.72
C GLU A 88 -9.24 6.62 -10.60
N HIS A 89 -9.14 5.33 -10.95
CA HIS A 89 -9.07 4.27 -9.94
C HIS A 89 -7.70 4.27 -9.26
N ASP A 90 -7.70 4.38 -7.93
CA ASP A 90 -6.51 4.14 -7.12
C ASP A 90 -6.31 2.63 -6.93
N PRO A 91 -5.21 2.03 -7.44
CA PRO A 91 -4.98 0.59 -7.33
C PRO A 91 -4.95 0.08 -5.90
N ASP A 92 -4.46 0.91 -4.98
CA ASP A 92 -4.25 0.57 -3.58
C ASP A 92 -5.57 0.52 -2.80
N PHE A 93 -6.50 1.41 -3.15
CA PHE A 93 -7.87 1.44 -2.69
C PHE A 93 -8.66 0.25 -3.25
N GLU A 94 -8.61 0.01 -4.57
CA GLU A 94 -9.32 -1.12 -5.19
C GLU A 94 -8.83 -2.46 -4.64
N HIS A 95 -7.53 -2.60 -4.39
CA HIS A 95 -6.97 -3.79 -3.75
C HIS A 95 -7.56 -4.01 -2.35
N ARG A 96 -7.61 -2.97 -1.51
CA ARG A 96 -8.18 -3.06 -0.16
C ARG A 96 -9.68 -3.33 -0.18
N ARG A 97 -10.39 -2.71 -1.12
CA ARG A 97 -11.84 -2.88 -1.32
C ARG A 97 -12.19 -4.32 -1.71
N HIS A 98 -11.41 -4.91 -2.61
CA HIS A 98 -11.71 -6.24 -3.15
C HIS A 98 -11.02 -7.40 -2.41
N SER A 99 -9.92 -7.15 -1.69
CA SER A 99 -9.19 -8.16 -0.91
C SER A 99 -8.66 -7.57 0.40
N PRO A 100 -9.53 -7.22 1.36
CA PRO A 100 -9.15 -6.55 2.60
C PRO A 100 -8.25 -7.39 3.52
N THR A 101 -8.27 -8.71 3.35
CA THR A 101 -7.45 -9.66 4.12
C THR A 101 -6.14 -10.06 3.42
N CYS A 102 -5.83 -9.45 2.28
CA CYS A 102 -4.59 -9.71 1.56
C CYS A 102 -3.37 -9.33 2.42
N GLU A 103 -2.39 -10.23 2.53
CA GLU A 103 -1.20 -9.98 3.36
C GLU A 103 -0.37 -8.78 2.84
N PHE A 104 -0.42 -8.49 1.54
CA PHE A 104 0.16 -7.27 0.96
C PHE A 104 -0.56 -6.01 1.48
N VAL A 105 -1.89 -6.00 1.45
CA VAL A 105 -2.73 -4.88 1.93
C VAL A 105 -2.57 -4.65 3.44
N LEU A 106 -2.39 -5.73 4.19
CA LEU A 106 -2.12 -5.72 5.63
C LEU A 106 -0.67 -5.33 5.98
N GLY A 107 0.21 -5.11 4.99
CA GLY A 107 1.61 -4.75 5.20
C GLY A 107 2.52 -5.90 5.65
N ARG A 108 2.00 -7.14 5.66
CA ARG A 108 2.70 -8.35 6.12
C ARG A 108 3.65 -8.95 5.08
N GLN A 109 3.60 -8.48 3.83
CA GLN A 109 4.52 -8.86 2.75
C GLN A 109 5.37 -7.69 2.22
N SER A 110 5.46 -6.58 2.96
CA SER A 110 5.99 -5.31 2.42
C SER A 110 7.47 -5.36 1.99
N GLU A 111 7.72 -4.74 0.84
CA GLU A 111 9.02 -4.15 0.48
C GLU A 111 9.12 -2.74 1.09
N SER A 112 9.01 -2.67 2.41
CA SER A 112 9.32 -1.53 3.29
C SER A 112 9.37 -0.12 2.67
N ALA A 113 8.28 0.65 2.83
CA ALA A 113 8.25 2.01 3.41
C ALA A 113 7.16 2.91 2.78
N ASN A 114 6.35 3.50 3.66
CA ASN A 114 5.55 4.71 3.41
C ASN A 114 4.15 4.59 2.77
N ARG A 115 3.33 3.64 3.23
CA ARG A 115 1.87 3.82 3.22
C ARG A 115 1.47 4.39 4.57
N MET A 116 1.27 5.71 4.64
CA MET A 116 0.95 6.46 5.86
C MET A 116 -0.08 5.70 6.71
N GLN A 117 0.32 5.30 7.92
CA GLN A 117 -0.62 4.88 8.95
C GLN A 117 -1.35 6.12 9.44
N SER A 118 -2.46 6.49 8.80
CA SER A 118 -3.39 7.46 9.34
C SER A 118 -4.25 6.77 10.40
N SER A 119 -3.78 6.72 11.66
CA SER A 119 -4.64 6.76 12.86
C SER A 119 -3.83 6.71 14.16
N SER A 120 -3.88 7.81 14.91
CA SER A 120 -3.57 7.99 16.34
C SER A 120 -2.12 7.91 16.83
N ILE A 121 -1.45 9.07 16.86
CA ILE A 121 -0.45 9.37 17.88
C ILE A 121 -1.18 9.43 19.23
N ARG A 122 -1.01 8.41 20.09
CA ARG A 122 -1.18 8.60 21.54
C ARG A 122 0.21 8.86 22.10
N SER A 123 0.47 10.11 22.46
CA SER A 123 1.71 10.57 23.09
C SER A 123 2.02 9.73 24.32
N LEU A 124 3.05 8.89 24.24
CA LEU A 124 3.67 8.29 25.42
C LEU A 124 4.86 9.18 25.80
N THR A 125 4.67 10.02 26.81
CA THR A 125 5.79 10.66 27.49
C THR A 125 6.63 9.57 28.18
N PRO A 126 7.97 9.56 28.05
CA PRO A 126 8.80 8.66 28.83
C PRO A 126 8.83 9.12 30.29
N VAL A 127 8.26 8.31 31.18
CA VAL A 127 8.59 8.32 32.60
C VAL A 127 10.03 7.85 32.73
N ASN A 128 10.96 8.76 33.02
CA ASN A 128 12.23 8.38 33.63
C ASN A 128 12.24 8.87 35.06
N LYS A 129 12.19 7.91 35.97
CA LYS A 129 12.35 8.09 37.41
C LYS A 129 13.83 8.05 37.76
N ASP A 130 14.12 8.78 38.82
CA ASP A 130 15.27 8.66 39.72
C ASP A 130 16.63 9.21 39.22
N VAL A 131 17.48 9.85 40.03
CA VAL A 131 17.42 10.66 41.26
C VAL A 131 18.89 11.00 41.53
N SER A 132 19.19 12.22 41.97
CA SER A 132 20.44 12.68 42.60
C SER A 132 21.38 13.56 41.78
N GLN A 133 21.42 14.82 42.23
CA GLN A 133 22.62 15.64 42.48
C GLN A 133 23.42 16.12 41.26
N LEU A 134 23.43 17.45 41.06
CA LEU A 134 24.67 18.24 41.09
C LEU A 134 24.29 19.72 41.28
N HIS A 135 24.45 20.16 42.54
CA HIS A 135 24.48 21.56 42.95
C HIS A 135 25.88 22.07 42.61
N VAL A 136 26.01 23.02 41.68
CA VAL A 136 27.29 23.71 41.46
C VAL A 136 27.06 25.22 41.60
N HIS A 137 27.78 25.77 42.57
CA HIS A 137 27.78 27.17 42.95
C HIS A 137 28.42 28.06 41.85
N SER A 138 27.90 29.28 41.77
CA SER A 138 28.59 30.58 41.58
C SER A 138 29.95 30.59 40.86
N PHE A 139 30.11 31.42 39.83
CA PHE A 139 30.99 32.60 39.91
C PHE A 139 30.90 33.49 38.64
N SER A 140 30.65 34.78 38.92
CA SER A 140 31.11 35.99 38.19
C SER A 140 30.64 36.21 36.75
N SER A 141 29.91 37.27 36.44
CA SER A 141 30.53 38.60 36.49
C SER A 141 29.52 39.73 36.71
N LEU A 142 29.96 40.63 37.59
CA LEU A 142 29.38 41.88 38.04
C LEU A 142 28.95 42.79 36.88
N ARG A 143 27.78 43.42 37.00
CA ARG A 143 27.60 44.85 36.71
C ARG A 143 26.38 45.35 37.48
N THR A 144 26.68 46.18 38.47
CA THR A 144 25.80 46.89 39.39
C THR A 144 24.98 48.00 38.70
N PRO A 145 23.95 48.56 39.37
CA PRO A 145 22.87 49.42 38.83
C PRO A 145 23.36 50.91 38.79
N PRO A 146 22.57 51.98 38.49
CA PRO A 146 21.14 52.15 38.83
C PRO A 146 20.26 53.11 37.97
N TYR A 147 19.02 53.26 38.43
CA TYR A 147 18.05 54.33 38.18
C TYR A 147 17.52 54.50 36.74
N LEU A 148 16.22 54.20 36.54
CA LEU A 148 15.12 55.16 36.43
C LEU A 148 13.77 54.43 36.56
#